data_AF-A0A7C4AKR3-F1
#
_entry.id   AF-A0A7C4AKR3-F1
#
_cell.length_a   1.000
_cell.length_b   1.000
_cell.length_c   1.000
_cell.angle_alpha   90.00
_cell.angle_beta   90.00
_cell.angle_gamma   90.00
#
_symmetry.space_group_name_H-M   'P 1'
#
loop_
_entity.id
_entity.type
_entity.pdbx_description
1 polymer ?
#
loop_
_entity_poly.entity_id
_entity_poly.type
_entity_poly.pdbx_seq_one_letter_code
_entity_poly.pdbx_strand_id
1 'polypeptide(L)' 'MKIFKTGCYCWWQIGLLKLALLFIGVVIGAYWPTVFLPYTVPLLLVAIILGIYLLIIWVRQ' A
#
# COMPACT_ATOMS: atom_id res chain seq x y z
N MET A 1 -17.43 -9.35 12.67
CA MET A 1 -16.50 -8.39 12.04
C MET A 1 -17.29 -7.14 11.67
N LYS A 2 -17.01 -6.00 12.31
CA LYS A 2 -17.62 -4.71 11.92
C LYS A 2 -16.68 -4.07 10.89
N ILE A 3 -17.12 -4.02 9.63
CA ILE A 3 -16.35 -3.46 8.50
C ILE A 3 -16.26 -1.93 8.65
N PHE A 4 -17.23 -1.28 9.28
CA PHE A 4 -17.19 0.16 9.53
C PHE A 4 -16.97 0.42 11.02
N LYS A 5 -15.75 0.16 11.49
CA LYS A 5 -15.33 0.44 12.88
C LYS A 5 -14.31 1.57 12.89
N THR A 6 -14.34 2.38 13.93
CA THR A 6 -13.32 3.39 14.20
C THR A 6 -12.11 2.72 14.82
N GLY A 7 -10.94 2.85 14.19
CA GLY A 7 -9.68 2.30 14.67
C GLY A 7 -8.56 3.33 14.50
N CYS A 8 -7.61 3.34 15.43
CA CYS A 8 -6.44 4.21 15.36
C CYS A 8 -5.23 3.39 14.92
N TYR A 9 -4.59 3.77 13.82
CA TYR A 9 -3.31 3.19 13.43
C TYR A 9 -2.18 3.81 14.25
N CYS A 10 -1.17 2.99 14.60
CA CYS A 10 0.07 3.51 15.14
C CYS A 10 0.82 4.32 14.08
N TRP A 11 1.70 5.24 14.51
CA TRP A 11 2.47 6.09 13.60
C TRP A 11 3.21 5.31 12.51
N TRP A 12 3.82 4.17 12.85
CA TRP A 12 4.49 3.29 11.89
C TRP A 12 3.53 2.67 10.86
N GLN A 13 2.31 2.32 11.26
CA GLN A 13 1.29 1.75 10.36
C GLN A 13 0.77 2.81 9.39
N ILE A 14 0.61 4.07 9.83
CA ILE A 14 0.27 5.19 8.94
C ILE A 14 1.40 5.45 7.92
N GLY A 15 2.66 5.28 8.35
CA GLY A 15 3.84 5.41 7.47
C GLY A 15 3.84 4.35 6.37
N LEU A 16 3.56 3.10 6.73
CA LEU A 16 3.43 2.00 5.76
C LEU A 16 2.26 2.21 4.79
N LEU A 17 1.15 2.79 5.26
CA LEU A 17 0.00 3.13 4.42
C LEU A 17 0.36 4.19 3.36
N LYS A 18 1.10 5.23 3.77
CA LYS A 18 1.59 6.25 2.83
C LYS A 18 2.55 5.67 1.80
N LEU A 19 3.47 4.79 2.22
CA LEU A 19 4.39 4.09 1.32
C LEU A 19 3.64 3.21 0.32
N ALA A 20 2.67 2.42 0.79
CA ALA A 20 1.84 1.57 -0.08
C ALA A 20 1.11 2.40 -1.13
N LEU A 21 0.49 3.52 -0.75
CA LEU A 21 -0.17 4.44 -1.67
C LEU A 21 0.79 5.07 -2.69
N LEU A 22 2.00 5.42 -2.26
CA LEU A 22 3.03 5.95 -3.16
C LEU A 22 3.41 4.91 -4.21
N PHE A 23 3.67 3.67 -3.81
CA PHE A 23 4.02 2.60 -4.74
C PHE A 23 2.88 2.30 -5.72
N ILE A 24 1.62 2.31 -5.27
CA ILE A 24 0.45 2.17 -6.15
C ILE A 24 0.39 3.34 -7.14
N GLY A 25 0.58 4.57 -6.67
CA GLY A 25 0.61 5.76 -7.52
C GLY A 25 1.71 5.71 -8.59
N VAL A 26 2.90 5.22 -8.23
CA VAL A 26 4.00 5.03 -9.19
C VAL A 26 3.68 3.92 -10.18
N VAL A 27 3.07 2.81 -9.77
CA VAL A 27 2.64 1.75 -10.69
C VAL A 27 1.60 2.24 -11.69
N ILE A 28 0.61 3.03 -11.25
CA ILE A 28 -0.39 3.65 -12.13
C ILE A 28 0.27 4.69 -13.05
N GLY A 29 1.21 5.48 -12.52
CA GLY A 29 1.97 6.47 -13.27
C GLY A 29 3.04 5.88 -14.20
N ALA A 30 3.48 4.64 -13.99
CA ALA A 30 4.52 3.99 -14.79
C ALA A 30 4.12 3.75 -16.25
N TYR A 31 2.82 3.86 -16.58
CA TYR A 31 2.35 3.89 -17.97
C TYR A 31 2.78 5.14 -18.75
N TRP A 32 3.30 6.18 -18.09
CA TRP A 32 3.76 7.41 -18.75
C TRP A 32 5.29 7.43 -19.05
N PRO A 33 6.20 7.01 -18.15
CA PRO A 33 7.64 6.99 -18.45
C PRO A 33 8.20 5.57 -18.59
N THR A 34 8.94 5.34 -19.69
CA THR A 34 9.72 4.10 -19.93
C THR A 34 10.72 3.77 -18.81
N VAL A 35 11.11 4.75 -18.00
CA VAL A 35 12.02 4.63 -16.85
C VAL A 35 11.45 3.72 -15.75
N PHE A 36 10.13 3.73 -15.54
CA PHE A 36 9.50 2.97 -14.44
C PHE A 36 8.97 1.60 -14.87
N LEU A 37 8.91 1.31 -16.18
CA LEU A 37 8.53 0.00 -16.72
C LEU A 37 9.25 -1.20 -16.07
N PRO A 38 10.59 -1.23 -15.94
CA PRO A 38 11.28 -2.39 -15.35
C PRO A 38 11.01 -2.54 -13.85
N TYR A 39 10.67 -1.44 -13.16
CA TYR A 39 10.41 -1.43 -11.73
C TYR A 39 8.93 -1.64 -11.38
N THR A 40 8.04 -1.71 -12.37
CA THR A 40 6.60 -1.79 -12.14
C THR A 40 6.22 -3.04 -11.34
N VAL A 41 6.76 -4.20 -11.73
CA VAL A 41 6.51 -5.48 -11.03
C VAL A 41 6.99 -5.49 -9.58
N PRO A 42 8.25 -5.12 -9.26
CA PRO A 42 8.70 -5.10 -7.87
C PRO A 42 7.97 -4.05 -7.03
N LEU A 43 7.66 -2.86 -7.56
CA LEU A 43 6.87 -1.86 -6.82
C LEU A 43 5.45 -2.36 -6.51
N LEU A 44 4.84 -3.06 -7.45
CA LEU A 44 3.50 -3.64 -7.28
C LEU A 44 3.52 -4.73 -6.18
N LEU A 45 4.53 -5.59 -6.16
CA LEU A 45 4.68 -6.59 -5.10
C LEU A 45 4.82 -5.95 -3.71
N VAL A 46 5.64 -4.92 -3.58
CA VAL A 46 5.81 -4.19 -2.31
C VAL A 46 4.49 -3.55 -1.88
N ALA A 47 3.77 -2.92 -2.82
CA ALA A 47 2.45 -2.34 -2.55
C ALA A 47 1.45 -3.39 -2.04
N ILE A 48 1.41 -4.57 -2.67
CA ILE A 48 0.52 -5.67 -2.27
C ILE A 48 0.88 -6.16 -0.86
N ILE A 49 2.15 -6.43 -0.58
CA ILE A 49 2.58 -6.95 0.72
C ILE A 49 2.23 -5.97 1.85
N LEU A 50 2.51 -4.68 1.64
CA LEU A 50 2.14 -3.63 2.59
C LEU A 50 0.62 -3.49 2.75
N GLY A 51 -0.12 -3.60 1.65
CA GLY A 51 -1.58 -3.58 1.65
C GLY A 51 -2.17 -4.73 2.46
N ILE A 52 -1.70 -5.96 2.25
CA ILE A 52 -2.14 -7.14 2.99
C ILE A 52 -1.85 -6.99 4.49
N TYR A 53 -0.66 -6.53 4.85
CA TYR A 53 -0.29 -6.30 6.26
C TYR A 53 -1.25 -5.32 6.95
N LEU A 54 -1.55 -4.19 6.30
CA LEU A 54 -2.51 -3.21 6.81
C LEU A 54 -3.93 -3.77 6.89
N LEU A 55 -4.34 -4.59 5.92
CA LEU A 55 -5.65 -5.24 5.92
C LEU A 55 -5.78 -6.21 7.10
N ILE A 56 -4.74 -7.00 7.41
CA ILE A 56 -4.71 -7.89 8.56
C ILE A 56 -4.81 -7.10 9.87
N ILE A 57 -4.05 -6.02 10.01
CA ILE A 57 -4.14 -5.13 11.18
C ILE A 57 -5.56 -4.60 11.31
N TRP A 58 -6.13 -4.10 10.22
CA TRP A 58 -7.46 -3.53 10.21
C TRP A 58 -8.53 -4.56 10.58
N VAL A 59 -8.44 -5.80 10.10
CA VAL A 59 -9.35 -6.89 10.51
C VAL A 59 -9.22 -7.17 12.01
N ARG A 60 -8.00 -7.11 12.56
CA ARG A 60 -7.71 -7.38 13.98
C ARG A 60 -8.10 -6.25 14.95
N GLN A 61 -8.15 -4.99 14.48
CA GLN A 61 -8.63 -3.86 15.28
C GLN A 61 -10.13 -3.98 15.62
#